data_AF-A0AAU9P6Q5-F1
#
_entry.id   AF-A0AAU9P6Q5-F1
#
_cell.length_a   1.000
_cell.length_b   1.000
_cell.length_c   1.000
_cell.angle_alpha   90.00
_cell.angle_beta   90.00
_cell.angle_gamma   90.00
#
_symmetry.space_group_name_H-M   'P 1'
#
loop_
_entity.id
_entity.type
_entity.pdbx_description
1 polymer ?
#
loop_
_entity_poly.entity_id
_entity_poly.type
_entity_poly.pdbx_seq_one_letter_code
_entity_poly.pdbx_strand_id
1 'polypeptide(L)'
;MTGKSEGPAIGIDLGTTYSCVGVWQHDRVEIIANDQGNRTTPSYVAFTDSERLIGDAAKNQVAMNPMNTVFDAKRLIGRRFSDASVQDDMKLWPFKITPGPGEKPMIGVNYKGENKQFAAEEISSMVLIKMHEISEAFVGSSVKNAVITVPAYFNDSQRQATKDAGAIAGLNVMRIINEPTAAAIAYGLDKKASSVGEKNVLIFDLGGGTFDVSLLTIEEGIFRSKVHRRRHTSRRRGF
;
A
#
# COMPACT_ATOMS: atom_id res chain seq x y z
N MET A 1 -28.62 -1.64 -8.81
CA MET A 1 -28.79 -0.35 -8.12
C MET A 1 -27.41 0.13 -7.68
N THR A 2 -26.78 1.03 -8.42
CA THR A 2 -25.49 1.62 -8.05
C THR A 2 -25.78 2.76 -7.09
N GLY A 3 -25.66 2.51 -5.78
CA GLY A 3 -25.72 3.57 -4.78
C GLY A 3 -24.68 4.64 -5.14
N LYS A 4 -25.13 5.88 -5.36
CA LYS A 4 -24.24 7.03 -5.43
C LYS A 4 -23.44 7.02 -4.13
N SER A 5 -22.13 6.81 -4.22
CA SER A 5 -21.25 7.04 -3.08
C SER A 5 -21.25 8.55 -2.83
N GLU A 6 -21.96 8.98 -1.79
CA GLU A 6 -21.93 10.39 -1.38
C GLU A 6 -20.53 10.70 -0.81
N GLY A 7 -19.95 11.81 -1.27
CA GLY A 7 -18.66 12.33 -0.80
C GLY A 7 -17.46 12.06 -1.72
N PRO A 8 -16.37 12.82 -1.54
CA PRO A 8 -15.13 12.67 -2.32
C PRO A 8 -14.54 11.26 -2.17
N ALA A 9 -13.87 10.79 -3.22
CA ALA A 9 -13.15 9.53 -3.23
C ALA A 9 -11.65 9.78 -3.42
N ILE A 10 -10.84 9.03 -2.68
CA ILE A 10 -9.37 9.09 -2.74
C ILE A 10 -8.79 7.85 -3.41
N GLY A 11 -7.68 8.04 -4.11
CA GLY A 11 -6.81 6.97 -4.56
C GLY A 11 -5.63 6.84 -3.61
N ILE A 12 -5.41 5.64 -3.08
CA ILE A 12 -4.28 5.34 -2.21
C ILE A 12 -3.37 4.33 -2.90
N ASP A 13 -2.12 4.73 -3.12
CA ASP A 13 -1.05 3.79 -3.40
C ASP A 13 -0.46 3.30 -2.08
N LEU A 14 -0.85 2.09 -1.64
CA LEU A 14 -0.35 1.48 -0.42
C LEU A 14 0.96 0.75 -0.75
N GLY A 15 2.06 1.47 -0.94
CA GLY A 15 3.32 0.86 -1.36
C GLY A 15 4.07 0.13 -0.23
N THR A 16 5.06 -0.68 -0.61
CA THR A 16 5.85 -1.50 0.33
C THR A 16 6.65 -0.64 1.31
N THR A 17 7.32 0.40 0.79
CA THR A 17 8.21 1.28 1.58
C THR A 17 7.62 2.67 1.81
N TYR A 18 6.86 3.19 0.84
CA TYR A 18 6.16 4.45 0.92
C TYR A 18 4.76 4.29 0.38
N SER A 19 3.83 5.08 0.91
CA SER A 19 2.47 5.21 0.42
C SER A 19 2.22 6.62 -0.08
N CYS A 20 1.27 6.75 -1.00
CA CYS A 20 0.86 8.02 -1.60
C CYS A 20 -0.68 8.09 -1.57
N VAL A 21 -1.21 9.30 -1.40
CA VAL A 21 -2.65 9.54 -1.48
C VAL A 21 -2.93 10.71 -2.43
N GLY A 22 -3.93 10.53 -3.28
CA GLY A 22 -4.39 11.54 -4.20
C GLY A 22 -5.91 11.63 -4.24
N VAL A 23 -6.42 12.77 -4.69
CA VAL A 23 -7.85 13.02 -4.85
C VAL A 23 -8.12 13.55 -6.26
N TRP A 24 -9.25 13.16 -6.84
CA TRP A 24 -9.73 13.76 -8.09
C TRP A 24 -10.68 14.91 -7.75
N GLN A 25 -10.27 16.15 -8.02
CA GLN A 25 -11.07 17.36 -7.83
C GLN A 25 -10.75 18.37 -8.92
N HIS A 26 -11.70 19.23 -9.27
CA HIS A 26 -11.51 20.27 -10.30
C HIS A 26 -10.98 19.71 -11.63
N ASP A 27 -11.50 18.55 -12.05
CA ASP A 27 -11.11 17.82 -13.27
C ASP A 27 -9.62 17.49 -13.38
N ARG A 28 -8.93 17.34 -12.25
CA ARG A 28 -7.52 16.91 -12.19
C ARG A 28 -7.25 16.00 -11.01
N VAL A 29 -6.15 15.27 -11.09
CA VAL A 29 -5.57 14.56 -9.94
C VAL A 29 -4.72 15.53 -9.14
N GLU A 30 -4.96 15.61 -7.84
CA GLU A 30 -4.10 16.30 -6.88
C GLU A 30 -3.45 15.29 -5.95
N ILE A 31 -2.12 15.28 -5.92
CA ILE A 31 -1.33 14.46 -4.98
C ILE A 31 -1.15 15.25 -3.69
N ILE A 32 -1.58 14.66 -2.59
CA ILE A 32 -1.69 15.35 -1.31
C ILE A 32 -0.35 15.22 -0.56
N ALA A 33 0.17 16.34 -0.10
CA ALA A 33 1.35 16.36 0.78
C ALA A 33 0.94 16.04 2.22
N ASN A 34 1.79 15.31 2.95
CA ASN A 34 1.60 15.06 4.37
C ASN A 34 1.92 16.31 5.22
N ASP A 35 1.81 16.16 6.54
CA ASP A 35 2.10 17.20 7.54
C ASP A 35 3.55 17.73 7.53
N GLN A 36 4.48 17.01 6.88
CA GLN A 36 5.86 17.44 6.65
C GLN A 36 6.08 18.05 5.24
N GLY A 37 5.03 18.16 4.43
CA GLY A 37 5.11 18.64 3.05
C GLY A 37 5.55 17.57 2.04
N ASN A 38 5.72 16.31 2.44
CA ASN A 38 6.13 15.22 1.57
C ASN A 38 4.94 14.63 0.80
N ARG A 39 5.07 14.41 -0.50
CA ARG A 39 4.02 13.79 -1.35
C ARG A 39 3.93 12.27 -1.22
N THR A 40 4.87 11.66 -0.51
CA THR A 40 4.84 10.25 -0.13
C THR A 40 5.15 10.14 1.34
N THR A 41 4.52 9.18 2.02
CA THR A 41 4.69 8.93 3.45
C THR A 41 5.27 7.53 3.64
N PRO A 42 6.32 7.34 4.46
CA PRO A 42 6.85 6.01 4.73
C PRO A 42 5.78 5.03 5.22
N SER A 43 5.78 3.80 4.70
CA SER A 43 4.90 2.70 5.16
C SER A 43 5.47 2.06 6.43
N TYR A 44 5.67 2.89 7.46
CA TYR A 44 6.29 2.53 8.74
C TYR A 44 5.31 2.77 9.88
N VAL A 45 5.29 1.84 10.83
CA VAL A 45 4.53 1.94 12.07
C VAL A 45 5.44 1.59 13.23
N ALA A 46 5.62 2.51 14.16
CA ALA A 46 6.41 2.28 15.36
C ALA A 46 5.54 2.31 16.62
N PHE A 47 5.88 1.43 17.55
CA PHE A 47 5.23 1.31 18.84
C PHE A 47 6.20 1.73 19.93
N THR A 48 5.73 2.58 20.84
CA THR A 48 6.49 3.12 21.97
C THR A 48 5.72 2.89 23.28
N ASP A 49 6.29 3.32 24.40
CA ASP A 49 5.61 3.21 25.70
C ASP A 49 4.43 4.18 25.86
N SER A 50 4.37 5.24 25.06
CA SER A 50 3.32 6.27 25.14
C SER A 50 2.35 6.22 23.97
N GLU A 51 2.87 6.06 22.76
CA GLU A 51 2.12 6.27 21.53
C GLU A 51 2.54 5.37 20.38
N ARG A 52 1.73 5.41 19.32
CA ARG A 52 2.02 4.77 18.04
C ARG A 52 2.37 5.85 17.04
N LEU A 53 3.56 5.76 16.45
CA LEU A 53 4.03 6.66 15.42
C LEU A 53 3.80 6.01 14.05
N ILE A 54 3.46 6.81 13.04
CA ILE A 54 3.19 6.34 11.67
C ILE A 54 3.87 7.29 10.68
N GLY A 55 4.42 6.77 9.60
CA GLY A 55 5.02 7.60 8.55
C GLY A 55 6.43 8.07 8.91
N ASP A 56 6.71 9.35 8.65
CA ASP A 56 8.03 9.95 8.85
C ASP A 56 8.50 9.84 10.30
N ALA A 57 7.62 10.05 11.28
CA ALA A 57 7.94 9.93 12.70
C ALA A 57 8.40 8.49 13.07
N ALA A 58 7.73 7.46 12.54
CA ALA A 58 8.11 6.07 12.77
C ALA A 58 9.46 5.72 12.11
N LYS A 59 9.67 6.20 10.88
CA LYS A 59 10.91 5.96 10.15
C LYS A 59 12.12 6.62 10.80
N ASN A 60 11.97 7.85 11.31
CA ASN A 60 13.07 8.61 11.90
C ASN A 60 13.67 7.94 13.16
N GLN A 61 12.86 7.19 13.92
CA GLN A 61 13.30 6.53 15.15
C GLN A 61 13.69 5.05 14.96
N VAL A 62 13.68 4.52 13.73
CA VAL A 62 13.96 3.09 13.45
C VAL A 62 15.32 2.63 13.98
N ALA A 63 16.33 3.51 13.99
CA ALA A 63 17.66 3.20 14.49
C ALA A 63 17.71 3.05 16.01
N MET A 64 16.84 3.76 16.74
CA MET A 64 16.77 3.73 18.20
C MET A 64 15.81 2.65 18.72
N ASN A 65 14.77 2.33 17.94
CA ASN A 65 13.72 1.38 18.32
C ASN A 65 13.43 0.37 17.19
N PRO A 66 14.43 -0.41 16.75
CA PRO A 66 14.28 -1.29 15.58
C PRO A 66 13.30 -2.44 15.80
N MET A 67 13.24 -2.99 17.03
CA MET A 67 12.41 -4.16 17.35
C MET A 67 10.91 -3.86 17.36
N ASN A 68 10.53 -2.60 17.56
CA ASN A 68 9.13 -2.17 17.60
C ASN A 68 8.77 -1.21 16.45
N THR A 69 9.64 -1.10 15.44
CA THR A 69 9.37 -0.34 14.20
C THR A 69 9.13 -1.30 13.06
N VAL A 70 7.87 -1.45 12.69
CA VAL A 70 7.41 -2.35 11.65
C VAL A 70 7.43 -1.62 10.30
N PHE A 71 8.02 -2.28 9.30
CA PHE A 71 8.03 -1.87 7.89
C PHE A 71 7.84 -3.12 7.01
N ASP A 72 7.67 -2.94 5.70
CA ASP A 72 7.46 -4.04 4.74
C ASP A 72 6.25 -4.95 5.05
N ALA A 73 5.27 -4.50 5.84
CA ALA A 73 4.08 -5.29 6.19
C ALA A 73 3.33 -5.82 4.95
N LYS A 74 3.38 -5.09 3.83
CA LYS A 74 2.83 -5.51 2.53
C LYS A 74 3.44 -6.82 1.99
N ARG A 75 4.65 -7.21 2.44
CA ARG A 75 5.27 -8.49 2.08
C ARG A 75 4.64 -9.67 2.82
N LEU A 76 4.01 -9.43 3.98
CA LEU A 76 3.34 -10.44 4.81
C LEU A 76 1.83 -10.55 4.55
N ILE A 77 1.21 -9.49 4.02
CA ILE A 77 -0.25 -9.43 3.87
C ILE A 77 -0.80 -10.59 3.02
N GLY A 78 -1.81 -11.29 3.55
CA GLY A 78 -2.46 -12.44 2.91
C GLY A 78 -1.57 -13.67 2.70
N ARG A 79 -0.42 -13.77 3.38
CA ARG A 79 0.47 -14.93 3.32
C ARG A 79 0.29 -15.85 4.52
N ARG A 80 0.86 -17.06 4.40
CA ARG A 80 1.02 -17.99 5.52
C ARG A 80 2.40 -17.84 6.13
N PHE A 81 2.50 -18.06 7.43
CA PHE A 81 3.76 -18.06 8.18
C PHE A 81 4.74 -19.07 7.59
N SER A 82 4.26 -20.23 7.17
CA SER A 82 5.04 -21.31 6.55
C SER A 82 5.50 -21.03 5.11
N ASP A 83 5.02 -19.96 4.46
CA ASP A 83 5.44 -19.61 3.09
C ASP A 83 6.96 -19.36 3.05
N ALA A 84 7.66 -19.96 2.07
CA ALA A 84 9.11 -19.79 1.92
C ALA A 84 9.54 -18.32 1.84
N SER A 85 8.76 -17.48 1.16
CA SER A 85 9.04 -16.03 1.08
C SER A 85 8.95 -15.34 2.44
N VAL A 86 8.01 -15.77 3.30
CA VAL A 86 7.88 -15.22 4.67
C VAL A 86 9.08 -15.66 5.50
N GLN A 87 9.43 -16.94 5.44
CA GLN A 87 10.59 -17.49 6.16
C GLN A 87 11.91 -16.82 5.74
N ASP A 88 12.08 -16.49 4.47
CA ASP A 88 13.27 -15.79 3.98
C ASP A 88 13.28 -14.31 4.38
N ASP A 89 12.16 -13.60 4.25
CA ASP A 89 12.08 -12.19 4.61
C ASP A 89 12.22 -11.96 6.12
N MET A 90 11.70 -12.86 6.97
CA MET A 90 11.84 -12.80 8.43
C MET A 90 13.29 -12.77 8.92
N LYS A 91 14.25 -13.31 8.15
CA LYS A 91 15.68 -13.28 8.49
C LYS A 91 16.29 -11.88 8.35
N LEU A 92 15.59 -10.97 7.68
CA LEU A 92 16.07 -9.63 7.34
C LEU A 92 15.45 -8.53 8.22
N TRP A 93 14.43 -8.87 9.00
CA TRP A 93 13.72 -7.90 9.84
C TRP A 93 14.16 -7.98 11.29
N PRO A 94 14.24 -6.83 11.99
CA PRO A 94 14.56 -6.80 13.41
C PRO A 94 13.38 -7.28 14.27
N PHE A 95 12.15 -6.95 13.91
CA PHE A 95 10.95 -7.31 14.68
C PHE A 95 10.60 -8.80 14.54
N LYS A 96 10.01 -9.36 15.60
CA LYS A 96 9.69 -10.79 15.67
C LYS A 96 8.40 -11.10 14.92
N ILE A 97 8.42 -12.14 14.09
CA ILE A 97 7.20 -12.73 13.50
C ILE A 97 6.96 -14.10 14.10
N THR A 98 5.72 -14.38 14.52
CA THR A 98 5.30 -15.67 15.08
C THR A 98 4.09 -16.24 14.33
N PRO A 99 3.89 -17.57 14.32
CA PRO A 99 2.67 -18.15 13.76
C PRO A 99 1.47 -17.82 14.66
N GLY A 100 0.40 -17.34 14.04
CA GLY A 100 -0.90 -17.11 14.68
C GLY A 100 -1.97 -18.10 14.19
N PRO A 101 -3.25 -17.82 14.52
CA PRO A 101 -4.37 -18.65 14.08
C PRO A 101 -4.39 -18.85 12.56
N GLY A 102 -4.63 -20.08 12.11
CA GLY A 102 -4.69 -20.42 10.69
C GLY A 102 -3.37 -20.23 9.93
N GLU A 103 -2.23 -20.32 10.62
CA GLU A 103 -0.89 -20.04 10.10
C GLU A 103 -0.69 -18.58 9.66
N LYS A 104 -1.51 -17.63 10.14
CA LYS A 104 -1.29 -16.22 9.81
C LYS A 104 0.00 -15.71 10.48
N PRO A 105 0.92 -15.04 9.77
CA PRO A 105 2.07 -14.38 10.39
C PRO A 105 1.61 -13.24 11.31
N MET A 106 2.08 -13.24 12.56
CA MET A 106 1.79 -12.22 13.55
C MET A 106 3.06 -11.45 13.92
N ILE A 107 2.99 -10.13 13.85
CA ILE A 107 4.09 -9.21 14.12
C ILE A 107 4.07 -8.85 15.61
N GLY A 108 5.09 -9.29 16.34
CA GLY A 108 5.25 -9.06 17.77
C GLY A 108 5.99 -7.76 18.05
N VAL A 109 5.40 -6.90 18.88
CA VAL A 109 5.98 -5.62 19.32
C VAL A 109 5.69 -5.39 20.81
N ASN A 110 6.52 -4.59 21.47
CA ASN A 110 6.20 -4.02 22.78
C ASN A 110 5.50 -2.67 22.57
N TYR A 111 4.32 -2.51 23.15
CA TYR A 111 3.55 -1.29 23.09
C TYR A 111 2.95 -1.00 24.47
N LYS A 112 3.25 0.18 25.03
CA LYS A 112 2.80 0.58 26.37
C LYS A 112 3.18 -0.44 27.47
N GLY A 113 4.40 -0.99 27.40
CA GLY A 113 4.88 -2.00 28.33
C GLY A 113 4.30 -3.41 28.13
N GLU A 114 3.38 -3.60 27.17
CA GLU A 114 2.76 -4.90 26.90
C GLU A 114 3.24 -5.51 25.57
N ASN A 115 3.44 -6.82 25.56
CA ASN A 115 3.68 -7.55 24.31
C ASN A 115 2.38 -7.66 23.52
N LYS A 116 2.33 -7.02 22.36
CA LYS A 116 1.21 -7.08 21.41
C LYS A 116 1.60 -7.86 20.17
N GLN A 117 0.59 -8.42 19.52
CA GLN A 117 0.73 -9.09 18.23
C GLN A 117 -0.27 -8.48 17.25
N PHE A 118 0.21 -8.14 16.07
CA PHE A 118 -0.60 -7.56 15.01
C PHE A 118 -0.48 -8.37 13.73
N ALA A 119 -1.60 -8.57 13.04
CA ALA A 119 -1.59 -9.07 11.68
C ALA A 119 -1.08 -7.99 10.70
N ALA A 120 -0.63 -8.41 9.52
CA ALA A 120 -0.11 -7.50 8.50
C ALA A 120 -1.18 -6.51 8.00
N GLU A 121 -2.44 -6.94 7.93
CA GLU A 121 -3.59 -6.09 7.61
C GLU A 121 -3.87 -5.02 8.68
N GLU A 122 -3.62 -5.32 9.96
CA GLU A 122 -3.75 -4.33 11.05
C GLU A 122 -2.65 -3.27 10.94
N ILE A 123 -1.40 -3.66 10.71
CA ILE A 123 -0.31 -2.70 10.46
C ILE A 123 -0.58 -1.86 9.21
N SER A 124 -1.05 -2.49 8.13
CA SER A 124 -1.40 -1.79 6.89
C SER A 124 -2.58 -0.82 7.11
N SER A 125 -3.55 -1.18 7.96
CA SER A 125 -4.67 -0.29 8.32
C SER A 125 -4.18 0.97 9.02
N MET A 126 -3.13 0.88 9.85
CA MET A 126 -2.56 2.05 10.52
C MET A 126 -1.94 3.01 9.49
N VAL A 127 -1.25 2.49 8.48
CA VAL A 127 -0.76 3.31 7.34
C VAL A 127 -1.93 3.95 6.59
N LEU A 128 -3.00 3.18 6.32
CA LEU A 128 -4.20 3.70 5.65
C LEU A 128 -4.94 4.76 6.48
N ILE A 129 -4.98 4.64 7.81
CA ILE A 129 -5.50 5.67 8.71
C ILE A 129 -4.71 6.97 8.53
N LYS A 130 -3.37 6.91 8.50
CA LYS A 130 -2.55 8.10 8.25
C LYS A 130 -2.83 8.70 6.87
N MET A 131 -3.01 7.88 5.83
CA MET A 131 -3.35 8.37 4.48
C MET A 131 -4.74 9.03 4.46
N HIS A 132 -5.69 8.46 5.20
CA HIS A 132 -7.03 9.00 5.37
C HIS A 132 -7.00 10.36 6.09
N GLU A 133 -6.28 10.47 7.21
CA GLU A 133 -6.10 11.73 7.95
C GLU A 133 -5.47 12.84 7.08
N ILE A 134 -4.43 12.50 6.31
CA ILE A 134 -3.79 13.42 5.35
C ILE A 134 -4.83 13.91 4.33
N SER A 135 -5.67 13.02 3.83
CA SER A 135 -6.70 13.38 2.85
C SER A 135 -7.82 14.24 3.45
N GLU A 136 -8.30 13.95 4.65
CA GLU A 136 -9.34 14.74 5.31
C GLU A 136 -8.83 16.15 5.64
N ALA A 137 -7.58 16.26 6.10
CA ALA A 137 -6.94 17.55 6.37
C ALA A 137 -6.82 18.42 5.10
N PHE A 138 -6.53 17.81 3.96
CA PHE A 138 -6.43 18.51 2.68
C PHE A 138 -7.80 18.90 2.09
N VAL A 139 -8.76 17.97 2.12
CA VAL A 139 -10.09 18.18 1.54
C VAL A 139 -10.95 19.09 2.43
N GLY A 140 -10.72 19.12 3.74
CA GLY A 140 -11.50 19.90 4.70
C GLY A 140 -12.86 19.30 5.06
N SER A 141 -13.11 18.04 4.68
CA SER A 141 -14.33 17.29 4.98
C SER A 141 -14.05 15.80 5.09
N SER A 142 -14.99 15.02 5.63
CA SER A 142 -14.77 13.59 5.79
C SER A 142 -14.69 12.82 4.47
N VAL A 143 -13.76 11.87 4.37
CA VAL A 143 -13.46 11.11 3.15
C VAL A 143 -13.64 9.62 3.38
N LYS A 144 -14.81 9.08 3.08
CA LYS A 144 -15.07 7.64 3.33
C LYS A 144 -14.66 6.72 2.19
N ASN A 145 -14.65 7.19 0.95
CA ASN A 145 -14.54 6.33 -0.21
C ASN A 145 -13.10 6.25 -0.70
N ALA A 146 -12.58 5.03 -0.90
CA ALA A 146 -11.22 4.82 -1.35
C ALA A 146 -11.10 3.76 -2.45
N VAL A 147 -10.15 3.98 -3.37
CA VAL A 147 -9.60 2.97 -4.26
C VAL A 147 -8.17 2.72 -3.83
N ILE A 148 -7.81 1.45 -3.57
CA ILE A 148 -6.49 1.07 -3.08
C ILE A 148 -5.78 0.24 -4.15
N THR A 149 -4.52 0.55 -4.41
CA THR A 149 -3.70 -0.21 -5.37
C THR A 149 -3.06 -1.44 -4.72
N VAL A 150 -2.87 -2.49 -5.51
CA VAL A 150 -2.08 -3.67 -5.15
C VAL A 150 -1.23 -4.12 -6.33
N PRO A 151 -0.16 -4.87 -6.11
CA PRO A 151 0.62 -5.43 -7.21
C PRO A 151 -0.22 -6.38 -8.07
N ALA A 152 0.03 -6.43 -9.37
CA ALA A 152 -0.77 -7.25 -10.29
C ALA A 152 -0.74 -8.76 -9.96
N TYR A 153 0.35 -9.24 -9.36
CA TYR A 153 0.53 -10.64 -8.95
C TYR A 153 -0.17 -11.00 -7.63
N PHE A 154 -0.78 -10.04 -6.92
CA PHE A 154 -1.52 -10.35 -5.69
C PHE A 154 -2.67 -11.31 -5.99
N ASN A 155 -2.70 -12.42 -5.26
CA ASN A 155 -3.80 -13.39 -5.30
C ASN A 155 -5.02 -12.87 -4.51
N ASP A 156 -6.11 -13.64 -4.54
CA ASP A 156 -7.37 -13.25 -3.90
C ASP A 156 -7.25 -13.06 -2.39
N SER A 157 -6.45 -13.87 -1.71
CA SER A 157 -6.23 -13.73 -0.26
C SER A 157 -5.51 -12.42 0.08
N GLN A 158 -4.50 -12.04 -0.69
CA GLN A 158 -3.76 -10.79 -0.48
C GLN A 158 -4.61 -9.55 -0.84
N ARG A 159 -5.43 -9.65 -1.88
CA ARG A 159 -6.41 -8.60 -2.24
C ARG A 159 -7.45 -8.42 -1.16
N GLN A 160 -8.00 -9.52 -0.64
CA GLN A 160 -8.98 -9.49 0.43
C GLN A 160 -8.37 -8.91 1.71
N ALA A 161 -7.18 -9.35 2.12
CA ALA A 161 -6.50 -8.81 3.30
C ALA A 161 -6.17 -7.30 3.17
N THR A 162 -5.85 -6.82 1.96
CA THR A 162 -5.68 -5.37 1.70
C THR A 162 -7.00 -4.62 1.81
N LYS A 163 -8.10 -5.21 1.32
CA LYS A 163 -9.44 -4.65 1.45
C LYS A 163 -9.88 -4.60 2.92
N ASP A 164 -9.58 -5.64 3.69
CA ASP A 164 -9.85 -5.72 5.12
C ASP A 164 -9.06 -4.64 5.89
N ALA A 165 -7.79 -4.41 5.53
CA ALA A 165 -7.00 -3.30 6.08
C ALA A 165 -7.68 -1.94 5.86
N GLY A 166 -8.25 -1.71 4.66
CA GLY A 166 -9.03 -0.51 4.37
C GLY A 166 -10.31 -0.41 5.21
N ALA A 167 -11.02 -1.52 5.40
CA ALA A 167 -12.21 -1.55 6.25
C ALA A 167 -11.88 -1.26 7.72
N ILE A 168 -10.78 -1.82 8.26
CA ILE A 168 -10.28 -1.54 9.62
C ILE A 168 -9.93 -0.05 9.77
N ALA A 169 -9.39 0.57 8.71
CA ALA A 169 -9.09 2.00 8.66
C ALA A 169 -10.34 2.90 8.56
N GLY A 170 -11.56 2.34 8.50
CA GLY A 170 -12.80 3.08 8.36
C GLY A 170 -13.13 3.52 6.93
N LEU A 171 -12.42 2.99 5.93
CA LEU A 171 -12.61 3.31 4.52
C LEU A 171 -13.59 2.33 3.85
N ASN A 172 -14.51 2.88 3.05
CA ASN A 172 -15.26 2.14 2.05
C ASN A 172 -14.37 1.89 0.83
N VAL A 173 -13.76 0.70 0.77
CA VAL A 173 -12.91 0.28 -0.34
C VAL A 173 -13.77 -0.06 -1.57
N MET A 174 -13.97 0.93 -2.42
CA MET A 174 -14.80 0.83 -3.64
C MET A 174 -14.24 -0.20 -4.62
N ARG A 175 -12.91 -0.24 -4.75
CA ARG A 175 -12.20 -1.14 -5.64
C ARG A 175 -10.75 -1.34 -5.20
N ILE A 176 -10.26 -2.55 -5.40
CA ILE A 176 -8.83 -2.85 -5.45
C ILE A 176 -8.40 -2.86 -6.90
N ILE A 177 -7.42 -2.03 -7.28
CA ILE A 177 -6.90 -1.97 -8.65
C ILE A 177 -5.44 -2.39 -8.69
N ASN A 178 -4.99 -2.89 -9.83
CA ASN A 178 -3.58 -3.23 -9.99
C ASN A 178 -2.76 -1.94 -10.16
N GLU A 179 -1.63 -1.83 -9.46
CA GLU A 179 -0.64 -0.77 -9.60
C GLU A 179 -0.31 -0.44 -11.07
N PRO A 180 0.07 -1.41 -11.94
CA PRO A 180 0.35 -1.10 -13.34
C PRO A 180 -0.89 -0.60 -14.10
N THR A 181 -2.10 -1.05 -13.73
CA THR A 181 -3.34 -0.53 -14.32
C THR A 181 -3.60 0.90 -13.86
N ALA A 182 -3.35 1.23 -12.59
CA ALA A 182 -3.45 2.59 -12.08
C ALA A 182 -2.47 3.52 -12.79
N ALA A 183 -1.22 3.10 -12.97
CA ALA A 183 -0.21 3.83 -13.72
C ALA A 183 -0.62 4.04 -15.20
N ALA A 184 -1.18 3.02 -15.85
CA ALA A 184 -1.69 3.14 -17.20
C ALA A 184 -2.91 4.06 -17.32
N ILE A 185 -3.81 4.08 -16.31
CA ILE A 185 -4.90 5.04 -16.23
C ILE A 185 -4.34 6.45 -16.11
N ALA A 186 -3.40 6.68 -15.20
CA ALA A 186 -2.74 7.99 -15.05
C ALA A 186 -2.09 8.46 -16.36
N TYR A 187 -1.37 7.58 -17.06
CA TYR A 187 -0.77 7.87 -18.37
C TYR A 187 -1.82 8.10 -19.47
N GLY A 188 -2.91 7.32 -19.45
CA GLY A 188 -3.94 7.33 -20.46
C GLY A 188 -4.89 8.52 -20.37
N LEU A 189 -5.12 9.07 -19.16
CA LEU A 189 -6.03 10.20 -18.94
C LEU A 189 -5.63 11.43 -19.78
N ASP A 190 -4.35 11.76 -19.84
CA ASP A 190 -3.85 12.92 -20.61
C ASP A 190 -3.78 12.65 -22.13
N LYS A 191 -3.82 11.37 -22.55
CA LYS A 191 -3.60 10.94 -23.94
C LYS A 191 -4.84 10.39 -24.64
N LYS A 192 -6.02 10.50 -23.99
CA LYS A 192 -7.32 10.03 -24.52
C LYS A 192 -7.72 10.70 -25.84
N ALA A 193 -7.24 11.90 -26.14
CA ALA A 193 -7.65 12.65 -27.33
C ALA A 193 -6.99 12.20 -28.66
N SER A 194 -5.99 11.28 -28.64
CA SER A 194 -5.11 11.08 -29.81
C SER A 194 -4.86 9.62 -30.21
N SER A 195 -5.65 8.67 -29.69
CA SER A 195 -5.34 7.24 -29.78
C SER A 195 -6.40 6.48 -30.58
N VAL A 196 -6.16 6.28 -31.89
CA VAL A 196 -6.92 5.33 -32.71
C VAL A 196 -6.20 3.97 -32.69
N GLY A 197 -6.90 2.89 -32.34
CA GLY A 197 -6.39 1.51 -32.38
C GLY A 197 -5.79 0.97 -31.06
N GLU A 198 -5.50 -0.33 -31.06
CA GLU A 198 -4.86 -1.05 -29.94
C GLU A 198 -3.45 -0.50 -29.67
N LYS A 199 -3.16 -0.13 -28.41
CA LYS A 199 -1.82 0.27 -27.97
C LYS A 199 -1.27 -0.69 -26.94
N ASN A 200 -0.08 -1.22 -27.19
CA ASN A 200 0.69 -1.94 -26.17
C ASN A 200 1.50 -0.94 -25.34
N VAL A 201 1.33 -0.98 -24.02
CA VAL A 201 2.02 -0.13 -23.05
C VAL A 201 2.81 -1.01 -22.09
N LEU A 202 4.11 -0.78 -22.01
CA LEU A 202 4.97 -1.40 -21.02
C LEU A 202 5.04 -0.47 -19.80
N ILE A 203 4.58 -0.96 -18.66
CA ILE A 203 4.79 -0.33 -17.35
C ILE A 203 6.05 -0.92 -16.75
N PHE A 204 7.02 -0.05 -16.48
CA PHE A 204 8.27 -0.36 -15.79
C PHE A 204 8.24 0.32 -14.42
N ASP A 205 8.08 -0.46 -13.36
CA ASP A 205 8.00 0.02 -11.99
C ASP A 205 9.20 -0.48 -11.19
N LEU A 206 10.10 0.45 -10.85
CA LEU A 206 11.29 0.19 -10.05
C LEU A 206 11.15 0.90 -8.70
N GLY A 207 10.52 0.20 -7.74
CA GLY A 207 10.29 0.69 -6.39
C GLY A 207 11.42 0.35 -5.41
N GLY A 208 11.26 0.82 -4.17
CA GLY A 208 12.26 0.67 -3.10
C GLY A 208 12.52 -0.78 -2.63
N GLY A 209 11.62 -1.71 -2.91
CA GLY A 209 11.74 -3.12 -2.52
C GLY A 209 11.30 -4.13 -3.57
N THR A 210 10.80 -3.67 -4.72
CA THR A 210 10.28 -4.49 -5.81
C THR A 210 10.66 -3.89 -7.16
N PHE A 211 10.80 -4.76 -8.16
CA PHE A 211 10.92 -4.38 -9.55
C PHE A 211 9.87 -5.18 -10.33
N ASP A 212 8.94 -4.47 -10.94
CA ASP A 212 7.76 -5.01 -11.57
C ASP A 212 7.67 -4.49 -13.02
N VAL A 213 7.45 -5.41 -13.97
CA VAL A 213 7.27 -5.09 -15.38
C VAL A 213 5.95 -5.68 -15.83
N SER A 214 5.08 -4.84 -16.41
CA SER A 214 3.77 -5.26 -16.91
C SER A 214 3.55 -4.78 -18.33
N LEU A 215 3.11 -5.67 -19.22
CA LEU A 215 2.67 -5.31 -20.56
C LEU A 215 1.15 -5.27 -20.59
N LEU A 216 0.59 -4.11 -20.92
CA LEU A 216 -0.84 -3.85 -21.00
C LEU A 216 -1.24 -3.52 -22.43
N THR A 217 -2.44 -3.93 -22.82
CA THR A 217 -3.14 -3.39 -23.99
C THR A 217 -4.12 -2.32 -23.52
N ILE A 218 -4.15 -1.20 -24.22
CA ILE A 218 -5.16 -0.15 -24.09
C ILE A 218 -5.92 -0.07 -25.41
N GLU A 219 -7.23 -0.24 -25.36
CA GLU A 219 -8.14 -0.11 -26.50
C GLU A 219 -9.44 0.53 -26.01
N GLU A 220 -9.83 1.67 -26.58
CA GLU A 220 -11.07 2.40 -26.23
C GLU A 220 -11.29 2.63 -24.72
N GLY A 221 -10.20 2.84 -23.97
CA GLY A 221 -10.25 3.01 -22.51
C GLY A 221 -10.39 1.72 -21.71
N ILE A 222 -10.38 0.55 -22.36
CA ILE A 222 -10.29 -0.77 -21.75
C ILE A 222 -8.81 -1.13 -21.59
N PHE A 223 -8.42 -1.49 -20.36
CA PHE A 223 -7.06 -1.89 -20.02
C PHE A 223 -7.01 -3.39 -19.77
N ARG A 224 -6.21 -4.14 -20.55
CA ARG A 224 -6.03 -5.59 -20.42
C ARG A 224 -4.58 -5.93 -20.13
N SER A 225 -4.32 -6.78 -19.14
CA SER A 225 -2.98 -7.28 -18.86
C SER A 225 -2.61 -8.43 -19.80
N LYS A 226 -1.43 -8.36 -20.43
CA LYS A 226 -0.88 -9.44 -21.25
C LYS A 226 0.12 -10.28 -20.45
N VAL A 227 1.08 -9.62 -19.80
CA VAL A 227 2.17 -10.28 -19.05
C VAL A 227 2.54 -9.43 -17.84
N HIS A 228 2.88 -10.10 -16.74
CA HIS A 228 3.46 -9.48 -15.56
C HIS A 228 4.67 -10.29 -15.07
N ARG A 229 5.79 -9.62 -14.82
CA ARG A 229 7.02 -10.21 -14.27
C ARG A 229 7.54 -9.36 -13.12
N ARG A 230 8.02 -10.04 -12.07
CA ARG A 230 8.57 -9.41 -10.87
C ARG A 230 9.97 -9.91 -10.55
N ARG A 231 10.77 -9.03 -9.96
CA ARG A 231 11.99 -9.36 -9.23
C ARG A 231 12.00 -8.62 -7.89
N HIS A 232 12.48 -9.26 -6.83
CA HIS A 232 12.78 -8.56 -5.59
C HIS A 232 14.11 -7.81 -5.76
N THR A 233 14.12 -6.50 -5.55
CA THR A 233 15.32 -5.66 -5.70
C THR A 233 16.26 -5.78 -4.50
N SER A 234 15.79 -6.36 -3.39
CA SER A 234 16.57 -6.57 -2.16
C SER A 234 17.00 -8.03 -1.97
N ARG A 235 17.99 -8.50 -2.74
CA ARG A 235 19.05 -9.27 -2.10
C ARG A 235 20.10 -8.23 -1.73
N ARG A 236 19.98 -7.62 -0.54
CA ARG A 236 21.07 -6.84 0.06
C ARG A 236 22.23 -7.81 0.26
N ARG A 237 23.05 -8.04 -0.76
CA ARG A 237 24.45 -8.41 -0.54
C ARG A 237 25.06 -7.16 0.06
N GLY A 238 25.43 -7.23 1.33
CA GLY A 238 26.13 -6.14 1.99
C GLY A 238 27.34 -5.74 1.14
N PHE A 239 27.51 -4.43 1.00
CA PHE A 239 28.85 -3.85 0.95
C PHE A 239 29.25 -3.53 2.38
#